data_AF-A0A222P7B1-F1
#
_entry.id   AF-A0A222P7B1-F1
#
_cell.length_a   1.000
_cell.length_b   1.000
_cell.length_c   1.000
_cell.angle_alpha   90.00
_cell.angle_beta   90.00
_cell.angle_gamma   90.00
#
_symmetry.space_group_name_H-M   'P 1'
#
loop_
_entity.id
_entity.type
_entity.pdbx_description
1 polymer ?
#
loop_
_entity_poly.entity_id
_entity_poly.type
_entity_poly.pdbx_seq_one_letter_code
_entity_poly.pdbx_strand_id
1 'polypeptide(L)'
;MKKLFLGIFLVIGILSFGKQRITVKSKSYCTDYLGAAGYDNESITGDGTPGEYYMFKKCVINGRTYYGDDATDSDKEYHRAALRIYYNSDLQKEYFSELIDNAERVYIKTGVTIEDEGGGNFGVNVKKIIVK
;
A
#
# COMPACT_ATOMS: atom_id res chain seq x y z
N MET A 1 -27.91 -37.33 35.68
CA MET A 1 -28.28 -35.96 35.25
C MET A 1 -26.97 -35.20 35.09
N LYS A 2 -26.43 -35.06 33.86
CA LYS A 2 -26.68 -33.99 32.87
C LYS A 2 -26.27 -32.60 33.40
N LYS A 3 -25.48 -31.89 32.56
CA LYS A 3 -25.15 -30.43 32.54
C LYS A 3 -23.82 -30.07 33.25
N LEU A 4 -22.91 -29.25 32.74
CA LEU A 4 -22.82 -28.48 31.49
C LEU A 4 -21.37 -27.96 31.35
N PHE A 5 -20.80 -28.10 30.15
CA PHE A 5 -19.97 -27.16 29.37
C PHE A 5 -19.04 -26.11 30.04
N LEU A 6 -17.82 -26.08 29.45
CA LEU A 6 -17.01 -24.93 28.99
C LEU A 6 -16.59 -23.88 30.03
N GLY A 7 -15.29 -23.63 30.14
CA GLY A 7 -14.59 -22.67 29.27
C GLY A 7 -14.05 -21.57 30.20
N ILE A 8 -12.79 -21.17 30.15
CA ILE A 8 -12.25 -20.28 29.13
C ILE A 8 -10.73 -20.41 29.22
N PHE A 9 -10.11 -20.93 28.18
CA PHE A 9 -8.68 -20.71 27.93
C PHE A 9 -8.55 -19.22 27.58
N LEU A 10 -8.15 -18.42 28.56
CA LEU A 10 -7.81 -17.00 28.41
C LEU A 10 -6.44 -16.91 27.73
N VAL A 11 -6.35 -17.37 26.48
CA VAL A 11 -5.25 -17.02 25.58
C VAL A 11 -5.70 -15.79 24.83
N ILE A 12 -5.69 -14.65 25.52
CA ILE A 12 -5.60 -13.35 24.84
C ILE A 12 -4.15 -13.28 24.35
N GLY A 13 -3.90 -13.99 23.25
CA GLY A 13 -2.74 -13.73 22.43
C GLY A 13 -2.88 -12.30 21.97
N ILE A 14 -2.01 -11.44 22.47
CA ILE A 14 -1.81 -10.10 21.94
C ILE A 14 -1.42 -10.33 20.47
N LEU A 15 -2.40 -10.27 19.56
CA LEU A 15 -2.17 -10.19 18.13
C LEU A 15 -1.53 -8.82 17.92
N SER A 16 -0.21 -8.78 18.09
CA SER A 16 0.62 -7.71 17.57
C SER A 16 0.27 -7.60 16.10
N PHE A 17 -0.41 -6.52 15.71
CA PHE A 17 -0.73 -6.19 14.32
C PHE A 17 0.58 -5.90 13.58
N GLY A 18 1.37 -6.94 13.30
CA GLY A 18 2.46 -6.85 12.36
C GLY A 18 1.85 -6.52 11.00
N LYS A 19 2.35 -5.46 10.36
CA LYS A 19 1.95 -5.09 9.00
C LYS A 19 1.90 -6.34 8.11
N GLN A 20 0.75 -6.60 7.50
CA GLN A 20 0.58 -7.77 6.65
C GLN A 20 1.52 -7.64 5.44
N ARG A 21 2.29 -8.69 5.15
CA ARG A 21 3.24 -8.69 4.03
C ARG A 21 2.79 -9.68 2.98
N ILE A 22 2.80 -9.25 1.72
CA ILE A 22 2.41 -10.08 0.58
C ILE A 22 3.56 -10.17 -0.44
N THR A 23 3.83 -11.38 -0.93
CA THR A 23 4.78 -11.61 -2.03
C THR A 23 4.06 -11.45 -3.37
N VAL A 24 4.63 -10.67 -4.27
CA VAL A 24 4.11 -10.47 -5.62
C VAL A 24 4.45 -11.69 -6.49
N LYS A 25 3.44 -12.47 -6.86
CA LYS A 25 3.58 -13.73 -7.63
C LYS A 25 3.30 -13.55 -9.12
N SER A 26 2.57 -12.51 -9.50
CA SER A 26 2.16 -12.24 -10.87
C SER A 26 2.26 -10.75 -11.19
N LYS A 27 2.09 -10.39 -12.47
CA LYS A 27 2.15 -9.02 -12.97
C LYS A 27 1.19 -8.13 -12.17
N SER A 28 1.76 -7.37 -11.24
CA SER A 28 1.03 -6.45 -10.37
C SER A 28 1.36 -5.02 -10.75
N TYR A 29 0.36 -4.15 -10.81
CA TYR A 29 0.51 -2.79 -11.30
C TYR A 29 -0.60 -1.88 -10.78
N CYS A 30 -0.34 -0.58 -10.76
CA CYS A 30 -1.34 0.47 -10.61
C CYS A 30 -1.33 1.36 -11.85
N THR A 31 -2.49 1.87 -12.27
CA THR A 31 -2.66 2.62 -13.53
C THR A 31 -3.70 3.71 -13.39
N ASP A 32 -3.58 4.69 -14.27
CA ASP A 32 -4.45 5.85 -14.39
C ASP A 32 -4.31 6.69 -13.12
N TYR A 33 -3.13 7.30 -13.01
CA TYR A 33 -2.73 8.11 -11.87
C TYR A 33 -3.73 9.25 -11.64
N LEU A 34 -4.12 9.45 -10.38
CA LEU A 34 -5.09 10.46 -9.97
C LEU A 34 -4.42 11.65 -9.29
N GLY A 35 -3.26 11.44 -8.68
CA GLY A 35 -2.55 12.44 -7.90
C GLY A 35 -1.89 11.84 -6.67
N ALA A 36 -0.98 12.62 -6.09
CA ALA A 36 -0.41 12.32 -4.78
C ALA A 36 -1.41 12.78 -3.72
N ALA A 37 -1.61 11.98 -2.68
CA ALA A 37 -2.62 12.27 -1.65
C ALA A 37 -2.28 13.52 -0.83
N GLY A 38 -1.06 14.07 -0.95
CA GLY A 38 -0.68 15.36 -0.39
C GLY A 38 -0.72 15.39 1.13
N TYR A 39 -0.75 14.23 1.80
CA TYR A 39 -0.58 14.16 3.24
C TYR A 39 0.76 14.80 3.57
N ASP A 40 0.76 15.82 4.45
CA ASP A 40 1.98 16.44 4.93
C ASP A 40 3.03 15.37 5.25
N ASN A 41 4.26 15.62 4.80
CA ASN A 41 5.46 14.78 4.80
C ASN A 41 5.86 14.13 6.16
N GLU A 42 5.00 14.16 7.17
CA GLU A 42 5.23 13.60 8.50
C GLU A 42 5.02 12.08 8.58
N SER A 43 4.52 11.44 7.52
CA SER A 43 4.55 9.98 7.40
C SER A 43 5.95 9.48 6.98
N ILE A 44 6.97 10.05 7.60
CA ILE A 44 8.19 9.34 7.95
C ILE A 44 7.74 7.99 8.52
N THR A 45 8.06 6.88 7.86
CA THR A 45 8.11 5.59 8.58
C THR A 45 8.89 5.84 9.86
N GLY A 46 8.57 5.25 11.01
CA GLY A 46 9.22 5.59 12.30
C GLY A 46 10.77 5.54 12.33
N ASP A 47 11.43 5.18 11.22
CA ASP A 47 12.86 5.21 10.94
C ASP A 47 13.39 6.39 10.07
N GLY A 48 12.58 7.35 9.63
CA GLY A 48 13.06 8.52 8.86
C GLY A 48 12.85 8.46 7.34
N THR A 49 12.29 7.40 6.78
CA THR A 49 12.24 7.19 5.32
C THR A 49 11.13 8.02 4.65
N PRO A 50 11.41 8.85 3.62
CA PRO A 50 10.40 9.59 2.88
C PRO A 50 9.40 8.64 2.21
N GLY A 51 8.11 8.83 2.46
CA GLY A 51 7.02 8.09 1.84
C GLY A 51 6.01 9.03 1.20
N GLU A 52 5.45 8.63 0.06
CA GLU A 52 4.37 9.37 -0.60
C GLU A 52 3.28 8.39 -1.07
N TYR A 53 2.01 8.76 -0.88
CA TYR A 53 0.88 7.98 -1.37
C TYR A 53 0.50 8.47 -2.76
N TYR A 54 0.55 7.56 -3.73
CA TYR A 54 0.07 7.80 -5.08
C TYR A 54 -1.27 7.10 -5.26
N MET A 55 -2.28 7.88 -5.64
CA MET A 55 -3.63 7.38 -5.90
C MET A 55 -3.79 7.03 -7.38
N PHE A 56 -4.50 5.94 -7.65
CA PHE A 56 -4.74 5.42 -8.99
C PHE A 56 -6.21 5.06 -9.15
N LYS A 57 -6.74 5.04 -10.39
CA LYS A 57 -8.09 4.49 -10.63
C LYS A 57 -8.13 2.98 -10.42
N LYS A 58 -7.00 2.29 -10.66
CA LYS A 58 -6.94 0.84 -10.59
C LYS A 58 -5.57 0.33 -10.15
N CYS A 59 -5.57 -0.59 -9.19
CA CYS A 59 -4.43 -1.43 -8.85
C CYS A 59 -4.80 -2.91 -9.01
N VAL A 60 -3.93 -3.68 -9.66
CA VAL A 60 -4.01 -5.14 -9.74
C VAL A 60 -2.85 -5.71 -8.94
N ILE A 61 -3.13 -6.38 -7.83
CA ILE A 61 -2.12 -6.99 -6.95
C ILE A 61 -2.40 -8.49 -6.86
N ASN A 62 -1.47 -9.31 -7.34
CA ASN A 62 -1.62 -10.77 -7.39
C ASN A 62 -2.95 -11.24 -8.03
N GLY A 63 -3.39 -10.54 -9.08
CA GLY A 63 -4.64 -10.83 -9.78
C GLY A 63 -5.92 -10.29 -9.11
N ARG A 64 -5.83 -9.72 -7.90
CA ARG A 64 -6.94 -8.99 -7.27
C ARG A 64 -6.94 -7.55 -7.75
N THR A 65 -8.13 -7.04 -8.09
CA THR A 65 -8.29 -5.66 -8.57
C THR A 65 -8.89 -4.80 -7.48
N TYR A 66 -8.31 -3.62 -7.31
CA TYR A 66 -8.72 -2.54 -6.42
C TYR A 66 -9.00 -1.30 -7.27
N TYR A 67 -9.95 -0.49 -6.85
CA TYR A 67 -10.37 0.71 -7.56
C TYR A 67 -10.27 1.93 -6.64
N GLY A 68 -9.98 3.08 -7.25
CA GLY A 68 -9.94 4.39 -6.61
C GLY A 68 -10.68 5.42 -7.46
N ASP A 69 -11.25 6.42 -6.79
CA ASP A 69 -12.16 7.40 -7.43
C ASP A 69 -11.58 8.82 -7.50
N ASP A 70 -10.66 9.17 -6.59
CA ASP A 70 -10.09 10.51 -6.48
C ASP A 70 -8.71 10.49 -5.80
N ALA A 71 -7.95 11.58 -5.95
CA ALA A 71 -6.70 11.86 -5.24
C ALA A 71 -6.93 12.40 -3.82
N THR A 72 -8.07 13.05 -3.55
CA THR A 72 -8.39 13.60 -2.22
C THR A 72 -9.21 12.61 -1.42
N ASP A 73 -8.64 12.21 -0.29
CA ASP A 73 -9.08 11.05 0.45
C ASP A 73 -9.64 11.48 1.81
N SER A 74 -10.76 12.22 1.77
CA SER A 74 -11.39 12.73 3.00
C SER A 74 -12.44 11.80 3.58
N ASP A 75 -13.13 10.95 2.79
CA ASP A 75 -14.38 10.33 3.28
C ASP A 75 -14.66 8.87 2.89
N LYS A 76 -13.72 8.15 2.26
CA LYS A 76 -13.97 6.76 1.79
C LYS A 76 -12.97 5.76 2.35
N GLU A 77 -13.33 5.21 3.50
CA GLU A 77 -12.63 4.14 4.25
C GLU A 77 -12.37 2.84 3.44
N TYR A 78 -12.88 2.69 2.20
CA TYR A 78 -12.95 1.38 1.53
C TYR A 78 -12.55 1.32 0.03
N HIS A 79 -12.15 2.42 -0.62
CA HIS A 79 -11.87 2.42 -2.07
C HIS A 79 -10.59 3.16 -2.45
N ARG A 80 -9.46 2.62 -1.99
CA ARG A 80 -8.15 3.22 -2.27
C ARG A 80 -7.37 2.26 -3.12
N ALA A 81 -7.28 2.49 -4.42
CA ALA A 81 -6.22 1.89 -5.24
C ALA A 81 -4.96 2.75 -5.05
N ALA A 82 -4.32 2.62 -3.89
CA ALA A 82 -3.23 3.48 -3.45
C ALA A 82 -1.93 2.71 -3.29
N LEU A 83 -0.84 3.33 -3.72
CA LEU A 83 0.51 2.82 -3.56
C LEU A 83 1.35 3.83 -2.78
N ARG A 84 1.70 3.49 -1.54
CA ARG A 84 2.70 4.21 -0.77
C ARG A 84 4.09 3.77 -1.22
N ILE A 85 4.86 4.70 -1.78
CA ILE A 85 6.22 4.43 -2.22
C ILE A 85 7.20 5.02 -1.21
N TYR A 86 8.07 4.16 -0.70
CA TYR A 86 9.16 4.52 0.22
C TYR A 86 10.45 4.77 -0.56
N TYR A 87 11.04 5.96 -0.39
CA TYR A 87 12.22 6.45 -1.08
C TYR A 87 13.45 6.49 -0.19
N ASN A 88 14.66 6.49 -0.77
CA ASN A 88 15.90 6.57 0.01
C ASN A 88 16.41 8.01 0.17
N SER A 89 15.80 8.99 -0.50
CA SER A 89 16.10 10.42 -0.41
C SER A 89 14.99 11.27 -1.04
N ASP A 90 14.95 12.56 -0.72
CA ASP A 90 13.98 13.50 -1.31
C ASP A 90 14.20 13.70 -2.81
N LEU A 91 15.46 13.78 -3.27
CA LEU A 91 15.77 13.83 -4.70
C LEU A 91 15.23 12.62 -5.47
N GLN A 92 15.24 11.43 -4.84
CA GLN A 92 14.65 10.25 -5.44
C GLN A 92 13.12 10.33 -5.47
N LYS A 93 12.51 10.87 -4.42
CA LYS A 93 11.06 11.13 -4.37
C LYS A 93 10.64 12.08 -5.49
N GLU A 94 11.33 13.21 -5.66
CA GLU A 94 11.04 14.20 -6.71
C GLU A 94 11.10 13.57 -8.11
N TYR A 95 12.21 12.90 -8.42
CA TYR A 95 12.40 12.24 -9.72
C TYR A 95 11.32 11.19 -10.01
N PHE A 96 11.00 10.32 -9.06
CA PHE A 96 10.00 9.29 -9.27
C PHE A 96 8.57 9.85 -9.30
N SER A 97 8.29 10.94 -8.58
CA SER A 97 6.98 11.59 -8.63
C SER A 97 6.70 12.12 -10.03
N GLU A 98 7.67 12.81 -10.65
CA GLU A 98 7.58 13.27 -12.03
C GLU A 98 7.45 12.11 -13.02
N LEU A 99 8.20 11.01 -12.83
CA LEU A 99 8.07 9.83 -13.67
C LEU A 99 6.68 9.18 -13.59
N ILE A 100 6.10 9.11 -12.40
CA ILE A 100 4.78 8.49 -12.18
C ILE A 100 3.69 9.36 -12.78
N ASP A 101 3.78 10.67 -12.60
CA ASP A 101 2.86 11.63 -13.19
C ASP A 101 2.83 11.50 -14.72
N ASN A 102 4.01 11.41 -15.34
CA ASN A 102 4.12 11.27 -16.80
C ASN A 102 3.70 9.88 -17.33
N ALA A 103 4.02 8.81 -16.61
CA ALA A 103 3.75 7.44 -17.08
C ALA A 103 2.32 6.97 -16.76
N GLU A 104 1.68 7.58 -15.76
CA GLU A 104 0.40 7.20 -15.17
C GLU A 104 0.30 5.72 -14.73
N ARG A 105 1.43 4.99 -14.70
CA ARG A 105 1.46 3.56 -14.45
C ARG A 105 2.73 3.11 -13.72
N VAL A 106 2.51 2.27 -12.72
CA VAL A 106 3.57 1.70 -11.87
C VAL A 106 3.40 0.20 -11.82
N TYR A 107 4.46 -0.55 -12.11
CA TYR A 107 4.53 -1.99 -11.95
C TYR A 107 5.29 -2.36 -10.68
N ILE A 108 4.85 -3.42 -10.02
CA ILE A 108 5.57 -4.02 -8.89
C ILE A 108 6.30 -5.26 -9.41
N LYS A 109 7.61 -5.35 -9.13
CA LYS A 109 8.46 -6.45 -9.60
C LYS A 109 7.96 -7.79 -9.03
N THR A 110 7.91 -8.82 -9.87
CA THR A 110 7.61 -10.19 -9.42
C THR A 110 8.68 -10.68 -8.44
N GLY A 111 8.27 -11.44 -7.44
CA GLY A 111 9.15 -12.03 -6.41
C GLY A 111 9.45 -11.11 -5.24
N VAL A 112 9.05 -9.83 -5.27
CA VAL A 112 9.27 -8.91 -4.16
C VAL A 112 8.15 -8.99 -3.14
N THR A 113 8.47 -8.69 -1.89
CA THR A 113 7.49 -8.52 -0.80
C THR A 113 7.11 -7.05 -0.66
N ILE A 114 5.81 -6.77 -0.57
CA ILE A 114 5.21 -5.46 -0.29
C ILE A 114 4.35 -5.54 0.98
N GLU A 115 4.00 -4.39 1.53
CA GLU A 115 3.11 -4.26 2.69
C GLU A 115 1.66 -4.13 2.19
N ASP A 116 0.76 -4.87 2.81
CA ASP A 116 -0.68 -4.71 2.69
C ASP A 116 -1.12 -3.86 3.89
N GLU A 117 -1.45 -2.61 3.61
CA GLU A 117 -1.81 -1.60 4.60
C GLU A 117 -3.34 -1.57 4.82
N GLY A 118 -4.08 -2.50 4.19
CA GLY A 118 -5.52 -2.61 4.29
C GLY A 118 -6.27 -1.64 3.36
N GLY A 119 -7.55 -1.93 3.08
CA GLY A 119 -8.42 -1.03 2.31
C GLY A 119 -8.02 -0.79 0.84
N GLY A 120 -7.11 -1.61 0.30
CA GLY A 120 -6.52 -1.43 -1.04
C GLY A 120 -5.24 -0.58 -1.06
N ASN A 121 -4.74 -0.17 0.11
CA ASN A 121 -3.47 0.52 0.26
C ASN A 121 -2.30 -0.48 0.32
N PHE A 122 -1.24 -0.19 -0.43
CA PHE A 122 -0.05 -1.02 -0.46
C PHE A 122 1.23 -0.21 -0.25
N GLY A 123 2.12 -0.71 0.58
CA GLY A 123 3.44 -0.10 0.84
C GLY A 123 4.56 -0.81 0.08
N VAL A 124 5.37 -0.07 -0.67
CA VAL A 124 6.47 -0.62 -1.47
C VAL A 124 7.69 0.29 -1.48
N ASN A 125 8.90 -0.28 -1.40
CA ASN A 125 10.12 0.50 -1.61
C ASN A 125 10.35 0.73 -3.10
N VAL A 126 10.79 1.94 -3.47
CA VAL A 126 11.04 2.36 -4.85
C VAL A 126 11.95 1.40 -5.64
N LYS A 127 12.89 0.69 -5.00
CA LYS A 127 13.74 -0.30 -5.69
C LYS A 127 12.98 -1.52 -6.21
N LYS A 128 11.76 -1.75 -5.71
CA LYS A 128 10.89 -2.89 -6.02
C LYS A 128 9.84 -2.58 -7.09
N ILE A 129 9.81 -1.35 -7.63
CA ILE A 129 8.87 -0.96 -8.68
C ILE A 129 9.58 -0.72 -10.01
N ILE A 130 8.77 -0.56 -11.07
CA ILE A 130 9.17 -0.12 -12.40
C ILE A 130 8.10 0.85 -12.88
N VAL A 131 8.49 2.05 -13.30
CA VAL A 131 7.58 3.08 -13.84
C VAL A 131 7.76 3.12 -15.36
N LYS A 132 6.67 2.93 -16.13
CA LYS A 132 6.66 2.84 -17.59
C LYS A 132 5.25 2.69 -18.17
#